data_AF-F4MWE5-F1
#
_entry.id   AF-F4MWE5-F1
#
_cell.length_a   1.000
_cell.length_b   1.000
_cell.length_c   1.000
_cell.angle_alpha   90.00
_cell.angle_beta   90.00
_cell.angle_gamma   90.00
#
_symmetry.space_group_name_H-M   'P 1'
#
loop_
_entity.id
_entity.type
_entity.pdbx_description
1 polymer ?
#
loop_
_entity_poly.entity_id
_entity_poly.type
_entity_poly.pdbx_seq_one_letter_code
_entity_poly.pdbx_strand_id
1 'polypeptide(L)'
;MREKINQGSVSFVDLHLSEVAQMVNYGFFGDIDVAVIEASTITADGKVYLTSGIGNSPMFLHKAKKIIIELNHYHSPRVAELADIVMLGAPPRRNTLPIFHTLDKVGQPYVQVDPAKIVGIVETELPDASNSLDRENPLCEKIADNVVSFLLNELKLGRIPPEFLPLQSGVGNINNTVMKRLGENPDIPPFMMYSEVLQESVAQLLETEKVLGVSASSLTISPATLKKIYDNMDFFSSRIVLRPQEISNNPEIIRRLG
;
A
#
# COMPACT_ATOMS: atom_id res chain seq x y z
N MET A 1 -5.39 21.78 4.57
CA MET A 1 -4.44 21.88 3.43
C MET A 1 -5.14 22.28 2.12
N ARG A 2 -6.18 21.55 1.65
CA ARG A 2 -6.88 21.83 0.37
C ARG A 2 -7.28 23.29 0.16
N GLU A 3 -7.91 23.93 1.15
CA GLU A 3 -8.31 25.34 1.06
C GLU A 3 -7.12 26.28 0.81
N LYS A 4 -5.99 26.03 1.49
CA LYS A 4 -4.75 26.81 1.33
C LYS A 4 -4.19 26.71 -0.09
N ILE A 5 -4.22 25.50 -0.68
CA ILE A 5 -3.82 25.27 -2.08
C ILE A 5 -4.75 26.02 -3.03
N ASN A 6 -6.06 25.88 -2.85
CA ASN A 6 -7.06 26.55 -3.71
C ASN A 6 -7.00 28.08 -3.63
N GLN A 7 -6.51 28.61 -2.50
CA GLN A 7 -6.28 30.05 -2.31
C GLN A 7 -4.92 30.52 -2.86
N GLY A 8 -4.09 29.63 -3.42
CA GLY A 8 -2.76 29.96 -3.93
C GLY A 8 -1.71 30.25 -2.85
N SER A 9 -2.03 29.98 -1.57
CA SER A 9 -1.12 30.22 -0.44
C SER A 9 -0.08 29.11 -0.24
N VAL A 10 -0.26 27.97 -0.93
CA VAL A 10 0.65 26.82 -0.91
C VAL A 10 0.78 26.30 -2.34
N SER A 11 2.00 26.23 -2.86
CA SER A 11 2.29 25.56 -4.14
C SER A 11 2.10 24.05 -3.97
N PHE A 12 1.42 23.42 -4.92
CA PHE A 12 1.11 22.00 -4.91
C PHE A 12 1.36 21.40 -6.29
N VAL A 13 1.85 20.17 -6.30
CA VAL A 13 2.00 19.35 -7.51
C VAL A 13 1.50 17.94 -7.20
N ASP A 14 0.56 17.47 -8.02
CA ASP A 14 0.10 16.10 -8.06
C ASP A 14 0.88 15.32 -9.11
N LEU A 15 1.81 14.48 -8.66
CA LEU A 15 2.51 13.56 -9.53
C LEU A 15 1.85 12.19 -9.51
N HIS A 16 2.08 11.41 -10.56
CA HIS A 16 1.79 9.99 -10.52
C HIS A 16 2.55 9.34 -9.35
N LEU A 17 1.85 8.60 -8.48
CA LEU A 17 2.42 8.15 -7.21
C LEU A 17 3.68 7.30 -7.39
N SER A 18 3.75 6.47 -8.44
CA SER A 18 4.96 5.67 -8.69
C SER A 18 6.18 6.47 -9.10
N GLU A 19 6.03 7.72 -9.51
CA GLU A 19 7.13 8.55 -10.00
C GLU A 19 7.77 9.38 -8.89
N VAL A 20 7.10 9.56 -7.74
CA VAL A 20 7.57 10.48 -6.68
C VAL A 20 8.94 10.06 -6.15
N ALA A 21 9.13 8.79 -5.81
CA ALA A 21 10.41 8.26 -5.35
C ALA A 21 11.51 8.46 -6.41
N GLN A 22 11.20 8.21 -7.68
CA GLN A 22 12.11 8.44 -8.79
C GLN A 22 12.51 9.92 -8.90
N MET A 23 11.55 10.84 -8.85
CA MET A 23 11.83 12.28 -8.97
C MET A 23 12.69 12.80 -7.81
N VAL A 24 12.45 12.30 -6.60
CA VAL A 24 13.30 12.56 -5.43
C VAL A 24 14.70 11.97 -5.62
N ASN A 25 14.80 10.74 -6.11
CA ASN A 25 16.08 10.10 -6.35
C ASN A 25 16.93 10.90 -7.36
N TYR A 26 16.30 11.44 -8.40
CA TYR A 26 16.94 12.25 -9.44
C TYR A 26 17.25 13.69 -9.02
N GLY A 27 16.75 14.13 -7.86
CA GLY A 27 17.01 15.46 -7.32
C GLY A 27 16.12 16.57 -7.90
N PHE A 28 15.01 16.23 -8.56
CA PHE A 28 14.08 17.26 -9.08
C PHE A 28 13.40 18.08 -7.98
N PHE A 29 13.33 17.54 -6.77
CA PHE A 29 12.81 18.23 -5.58
C PHE A 29 13.91 18.85 -4.71
N GLY A 30 15.18 18.83 -5.16
CA GLY A 30 16.32 19.27 -4.37
C GLY A 30 16.71 18.29 -3.27
N ASP A 31 17.46 18.79 -2.29
CA ASP A 31 17.91 18.00 -1.14
C ASP A 31 16.77 17.79 -0.14
N ILE A 32 16.71 16.59 0.45
CA ILE A 32 15.88 16.33 1.63
C ILE A 32 16.73 16.59 2.87
N ASP A 33 16.45 17.67 3.58
CA ASP A 33 17.22 18.00 4.79
C ASP A 33 16.85 17.08 5.97
N VAL A 34 15.56 16.76 6.12
CA VAL A 34 15.05 15.92 7.21
C VAL A 34 13.97 14.97 6.69
N ALA A 35 14.05 13.70 7.08
CA ALA A 35 12.93 12.76 6.99
C ALA A 35 12.38 12.49 8.41
N VAL A 36 11.06 12.58 8.56
CA VAL A 36 10.34 12.18 9.78
C VAL A 36 9.51 10.95 9.42
N ILE A 37 9.83 9.81 10.02
CA ILE A 37 9.28 8.52 9.61
C ILE A 37 8.83 7.74 10.85
N GLU A 38 7.60 7.25 10.79
CA GLU A 38 7.07 6.32 11.79
C GLU A 38 7.63 4.91 11.58
N ALA A 39 8.00 4.26 12.67
CA ALA A 39 8.54 2.91 12.70
C ALA A 39 7.88 2.08 13.81
N SER A 40 7.71 0.79 13.55
CA SER A 40 7.28 -0.20 14.57
C SER A 40 8.48 -0.70 15.38
N THR A 41 9.68 -0.68 14.79
CA THR A 41 10.92 -1.11 15.44
C THR A 41 12.11 -0.43 14.79
N ILE A 42 13.14 -0.14 15.60
CA ILE A 42 14.44 0.31 15.12
C ILE A 42 15.56 -0.46 15.84
N THR A 43 16.66 -0.70 15.13
CA THR A 43 17.83 -1.43 15.65
C THR A 43 19.04 -0.52 15.72
N ALA A 44 20.00 -0.87 16.59
CA ALA A 44 21.23 -0.10 16.78
C ALA A 44 22.10 -0.02 15.50
N ASP A 45 22.02 -1.03 14.62
CA ASP A 45 22.69 -1.06 13.32
C ASP A 45 21.89 -0.35 12.21
N GLY A 46 20.81 0.36 12.53
CA GLY A 46 20.12 1.26 11.60
C GLY A 46 19.07 0.59 10.72
N LYS A 47 18.56 -0.59 11.08
CA LYS A 47 17.36 -1.14 10.43
C LYS A 47 16.12 -0.47 11.00
N VAL A 48 15.34 0.16 10.12
CA VAL A 48 14.06 0.82 10.41
C VAL A 48 12.93 -0.06 9.86
N TYR A 49 12.12 -0.62 10.73
CA TYR A 49 10.94 -1.40 10.38
C TYR A 49 9.73 -0.48 10.37
N LEU A 50 9.09 -0.33 9.20
CA LEU A 50 7.97 0.59 9.00
C LEU A 50 6.69 0.05 9.67
N THR A 51 5.63 0.85 9.65
CA THR A 51 4.33 0.53 10.24
C THR A 51 3.33 0.05 9.17
N SER A 52 2.06 0.46 9.25
CA SER A 52 0.97 0.05 8.36
C SER A 52 1.03 0.68 6.96
N GLY A 53 1.97 1.62 6.72
CA GLY A 53 2.19 2.27 5.43
C GLY A 53 3.66 2.38 5.05
N ILE A 54 3.98 2.10 3.77
CA ILE A 54 5.35 2.18 3.24
C ILE A 54 5.56 3.46 2.44
N GLY A 55 4.71 3.73 1.44
CA GLY A 55 4.76 4.95 0.63
C GLY A 55 6.15 5.21 0.04
N ASN A 56 6.64 6.44 0.22
CA ASN A 56 7.98 6.86 -0.19
C ASN A 56 9.04 6.79 0.92
N SER A 57 8.69 6.26 2.11
CA SER A 57 9.55 6.23 3.29
C SER A 57 10.96 5.69 3.00
N PRO A 58 11.14 4.59 2.24
CA PRO A 58 12.49 4.10 1.93
C PRO A 58 13.35 5.13 1.17
N MET A 59 12.77 5.83 0.20
CA MET A 59 13.49 6.82 -0.59
C MET A 59 13.79 8.09 0.21
N PHE A 60 12.86 8.53 1.06
CA PHE A 60 13.09 9.67 1.95
C PHE A 60 14.20 9.38 2.96
N LEU A 61 14.18 8.20 3.60
CA LEU A 61 15.25 7.75 4.50
C LEU A 61 16.61 7.66 3.78
N HIS A 62 16.61 7.18 2.53
CA HIS A 62 17.83 7.09 1.73
C HIS A 62 18.43 8.47 1.43
N LYS A 63 17.60 9.44 1.02
CA LYS A 63 18.04 10.75 0.53
C LYS A 63 18.21 11.79 1.64
N ALA A 64 17.60 11.62 2.80
CA ALA A 64 17.65 12.62 3.86
C ALA A 64 19.05 12.80 4.45
N LYS A 65 19.39 14.05 4.82
CA LYS A 65 20.60 14.39 5.58
C LYS A 65 20.46 14.02 7.06
N LYS A 66 19.26 14.20 7.63
CA LYS A 66 18.91 13.86 9.01
C LYS A 66 17.61 13.06 9.06
N ILE A 67 17.50 12.18 10.03
CA ILE A 67 16.35 11.30 10.22
C ILE A 67 15.83 11.48 11.64
N ILE A 68 14.53 11.68 11.76
CA ILE A 68 13.78 11.60 13.02
C ILE A 68 12.87 10.39 12.90
N ILE A 69 12.94 9.49 13.86
CA ILE A 69 12.08 8.30 13.91
C ILE A 69 11.01 8.50 14.97
N GLU A 70 9.75 8.34 14.59
CA GLU A 70 8.65 8.19 15.53
C GLU A 70 8.45 6.70 15.79
N LEU A 71 8.89 6.21 16.95
CA LEU A 71 8.78 4.80 17.32
C LEU A 71 7.41 4.58 17.96
N ASN A 72 6.47 4.06 17.17
CA ASN A 72 5.07 3.93 17.58
C ASN A 72 4.77 2.53 18.13
N HIS A 73 4.64 2.42 19.44
CA HIS A 73 4.33 1.18 20.16
C HIS A 73 2.91 0.65 19.92
N TYR A 74 2.04 1.44 19.28
CA TYR A 74 0.72 0.96 18.85
C TYR A 74 0.83 -0.17 17.80
N HIS A 75 1.86 -0.12 16.95
CA HIS A 75 2.06 -1.12 15.90
C HIS A 75 2.79 -2.34 16.43
N SER A 76 2.24 -3.53 16.17
CA SER A 76 2.94 -4.78 16.44
C SER A 76 4.27 -4.83 15.67
N PRO A 77 5.41 -5.19 16.29
CA PRO A 77 6.67 -5.41 15.58
C PRO A 77 6.54 -6.42 14.42
N ARG A 78 5.58 -7.34 14.52
CA ARG A 78 5.27 -8.32 13.45
C ARG A 78 4.69 -7.68 12.19
N VAL A 79 4.29 -6.40 12.20
CA VAL A 79 3.85 -5.69 10.98
C VAL A 79 4.95 -5.70 9.90
N ALA A 80 6.22 -5.79 10.31
CA ALA A 80 7.36 -5.99 9.43
C ALA A 80 7.26 -7.25 8.56
N GLU A 81 6.53 -8.29 9.00
CA GLU A 81 6.30 -9.50 8.20
C GLU A 81 5.49 -9.21 6.94
N LEU A 82 4.72 -8.11 6.92
CA LEU A 82 3.96 -7.67 5.76
C LEU A 82 4.85 -6.94 4.75
N ALA A 83 5.98 -6.35 5.17
CA ALA A 83 6.77 -5.46 4.34
C ALA A 83 7.65 -6.19 3.31
N ASP A 84 7.76 -5.61 2.12
CA ASP A 84 8.70 -5.98 1.06
C ASP A 84 9.35 -4.72 0.48
N ILE A 85 10.43 -4.28 1.12
CA ILE A 85 11.13 -3.03 0.82
C ILE A 85 12.17 -3.25 -0.27
N VAL A 86 11.96 -2.57 -1.39
CA VAL A 86 12.85 -2.56 -2.56
C VAL A 86 13.04 -1.13 -3.02
N MET A 87 14.27 -0.72 -3.30
CA MET A 87 14.56 0.57 -3.91
C MET A 87 15.07 0.37 -5.33
N LEU A 88 14.51 1.12 -6.28
CA LEU A 88 14.97 1.10 -7.66
C LEU A 88 16.26 1.92 -7.81
N GLY A 89 17.23 1.34 -8.52
CA GLY A 89 18.42 2.07 -8.95
C GLY A 89 18.10 3.17 -9.97
N ALA A 90 19.08 4.05 -10.17
CA ALA A 90 18.99 5.11 -11.18
C ALA A 90 19.39 4.59 -12.58
N PRO A 91 18.84 5.18 -13.67
CA PRO A 91 19.35 4.97 -15.02
C PRO A 91 20.82 5.42 -15.13
N PRO A 92 21.59 4.87 -16.09
CA PRO A 92 21.15 4.01 -17.19
C PRO A 92 21.14 2.50 -16.87
N ARG A 93 21.33 2.09 -15.62
CA ARG A 93 21.46 0.67 -15.22
C ARG A 93 20.43 0.27 -14.16
N ARG A 94 19.18 0.71 -14.34
CA ARG A 94 18.08 0.26 -13.49
C ARG A 94 17.80 -1.21 -13.79
N ASN A 95 17.82 -2.04 -12.74
CA ASN A 95 17.52 -3.47 -12.86
C ASN A 95 16.01 -3.71 -12.96
N THR A 96 15.65 -4.85 -13.55
CA THR A 96 14.27 -5.36 -13.53
C THR A 96 13.91 -5.86 -12.12
N LEU A 97 12.61 -5.83 -11.81
CA LEU A 97 12.08 -6.42 -10.57
C LEU A 97 11.46 -7.79 -10.86
N PRO A 98 11.90 -8.87 -10.20
CA PRO A 98 11.40 -10.22 -10.45
C PRO A 98 10.08 -10.49 -9.72
N ILE A 99 9.09 -9.62 -9.89
CA ILE A 99 7.71 -9.80 -9.41
C ILE A 99 6.90 -10.34 -10.57
N PHE A 100 6.46 -11.59 -10.46
CA PHE A 100 5.67 -12.34 -11.46
C PHE A 100 4.33 -12.82 -10.89
N HIS A 101 4.18 -12.79 -9.57
CA HIS A 101 2.95 -13.06 -8.84
C HIS A 101 2.70 -11.97 -7.78
N THR A 102 1.44 -11.68 -7.48
CA THR A 102 1.02 -10.60 -6.56
C THR A 102 1.74 -10.62 -5.21
N LEU A 103 2.01 -11.82 -4.69
CA LEU A 103 2.61 -12.02 -3.36
C LEU A 103 4.14 -12.24 -3.38
N ASP A 104 4.81 -12.16 -4.52
CA ASP A 104 6.27 -12.33 -4.59
C ASP A 104 6.98 -11.28 -3.72
N LYS A 105 7.80 -11.69 -2.75
CA LYS A 105 8.65 -10.79 -1.98
C LYS A 105 10.06 -10.82 -2.55
N VAL A 106 10.58 -9.66 -2.94
CA VAL A 106 11.88 -9.54 -3.64
C VAL A 106 12.87 -8.62 -2.92
N GLY A 107 12.47 -8.09 -1.77
CA GLY A 107 13.21 -7.13 -0.95
C GLY A 107 13.44 -7.60 0.48
N GLN A 108 13.42 -6.64 1.41
CA GLN A 108 13.68 -6.85 2.84
C GLN A 108 12.51 -6.31 3.68
N PRO A 109 12.31 -6.78 4.92
CA PRO A 109 11.23 -6.28 5.78
C PRO A 109 11.54 -4.93 6.45
N TYR A 110 12.67 -4.29 6.11
CA TYR A 110 13.15 -3.07 6.73
C TYR A 110 13.84 -2.14 5.72
N VAL A 111 13.99 -0.87 6.10
CA VAL A 111 14.87 0.09 5.42
C VAL A 111 16.19 0.17 6.17
N GLN A 112 17.31 -0.05 5.50
CA GLN A 112 18.64 0.16 6.08
C GLN A 112 19.02 1.64 5.98
N VAL A 113 19.38 2.26 7.09
CA VAL A 113 19.93 3.63 7.15
C VAL A 113 21.30 3.63 7.82
N ASP A 114 22.04 4.73 7.64
CA ASP A 114 23.22 5.02 8.45
C ASP A 114 22.74 5.51 9.84
N PRO A 115 23.06 4.80 10.93
CA PRO A 115 22.66 5.21 12.27
C PRO A 115 23.09 6.64 12.63
N ALA A 116 24.19 7.15 12.07
CA ALA A 116 24.68 8.50 12.32
C ALA A 116 23.76 9.59 11.76
N LYS A 117 22.88 9.25 10.80
CA LYS A 117 21.85 10.18 10.30
C LYS A 117 20.66 10.32 11.24
N ILE A 118 20.46 9.39 12.16
CA ILE A 118 19.34 9.44 13.11
C ILE A 118 19.68 10.46 14.20
N VAL A 119 19.00 11.59 14.17
CA VAL A 119 19.23 12.71 15.10
C VAL A 119 18.25 12.73 16.27
N GLY A 120 17.21 11.89 16.22
CA GLY A 120 16.23 11.76 17.29
C GLY A 120 15.31 10.58 17.09
N ILE A 121 14.90 10.00 18.22
CA ILE A 121 13.84 9.00 18.31
C ILE A 121 12.78 9.57 19.25
N VAL A 122 11.53 9.58 18.81
CA VAL A 122 10.37 10.04 19.56
C VAL A 122 9.46 8.85 19.79
N GLU A 123 9.29 8.46 21.05
CA GLU A 123 8.37 7.37 21.42
C GLU A 123 6.93 7.84 21.32
N THR A 124 6.07 7.05 20.68
CA THR A 124 4.62 7.32 20.55
C THR A 124 3.82 6.04 20.77
N GLU A 125 2.52 6.19 21.01
CA GLU A 125 1.57 5.06 21.12
C GLU A 125 0.19 5.54 20.66
N LEU A 126 0.06 5.74 19.34
CA LEU A 126 -1.15 6.32 18.74
C LEU A 126 -1.69 5.43 17.63
N PRO A 127 -3.03 5.23 17.55
CA PRO A 127 -3.64 4.54 16.44
C PRO A 127 -3.63 5.38 15.17
N ASP A 128 -3.62 4.70 14.02
CA ASP A 128 -3.87 5.32 12.72
C ASP A 128 -5.22 6.05 12.68
N ALA A 129 -5.26 7.20 12.00
CA ALA A 129 -6.50 7.92 11.78
C ALA A 129 -7.41 7.16 10.81
N SER A 130 -8.56 6.71 11.29
CA SER A 130 -9.59 6.08 10.45
C SER A 130 -10.48 7.15 9.81
N ASN A 131 -10.68 7.05 8.50
CA ASN A 131 -11.83 7.67 7.87
C ASN A 131 -13.07 6.78 8.12
N SER A 132 -14.18 7.39 8.51
CA SER A 132 -15.40 6.70 8.94
C SER A 132 -16.04 5.87 7.84
N LEU A 133 -16.66 4.77 8.25
CA LEU A 133 -17.44 3.82 7.44
C LEU A 133 -18.56 4.48 6.62
N ASP A 134 -18.80 3.88 5.46
CA ASP A 134 -19.78 4.33 4.48
C ASP A 134 -21.22 4.04 4.92
N ARG A 135 -22.10 5.04 4.76
CA ARG A 135 -23.54 4.79 4.75
C ARG A 135 -23.93 4.14 3.43
N GLU A 136 -24.89 3.23 3.49
CA GLU A 136 -25.50 2.63 2.29
C GLU A 136 -25.94 3.72 1.32
N ASN A 137 -25.54 3.57 0.06
CA ASN A 137 -25.86 4.50 -1.00
C ASN A 137 -26.34 3.71 -2.22
N PRO A 138 -27.65 3.75 -2.55
CA PRO A 138 -28.22 3.00 -3.68
C PRO A 138 -27.55 3.31 -5.03
N LEU A 139 -26.94 4.49 -5.19
CA LEU A 139 -26.18 4.82 -6.39
C LEU A 139 -24.88 4.01 -6.46
N CYS A 140 -24.18 3.84 -5.34
CA CYS A 140 -22.97 3.03 -5.27
C CYS A 140 -23.27 1.55 -5.57
N GLU A 141 -24.42 1.04 -5.10
CA GLU A 141 -24.85 -0.31 -5.39
C GLU A 141 -25.09 -0.54 -6.88
N LYS A 142 -25.81 0.36 -7.55
CA LYS A 142 -26.03 0.27 -9.01
C LYS A 142 -24.73 0.32 -9.80
N ILE A 143 -23.77 1.15 -9.38
CA ILE A 143 -22.44 1.18 -10.02
C ILE A 143 -21.73 -0.16 -9.82
N ALA A 144 -21.77 -0.72 -8.62
CA ALA A 144 -21.17 -2.01 -8.32
C ALA A 144 -21.82 -3.15 -9.12
N ASP A 145 -23.14 -3.18 -9.24
CA ASP A 145 -23.86 -4.19 -10.03
C ASP A 145 -23.47 -4.15 -11.51
N ASN A 146 -23.28 -2.94 -12.07
CA ASN A 146 -22.81 -2.77 -13.44
C ASN A 146 -21.38 -3.30 -13.62
N VAL A 147 -20.48 -3.03 -12.66
CA VAL A 147 -19.10 -3.54 -12.69
C VAL A 147 -19.07 -5.06 -12.62
N VAL A 148 -19.83 -5.66 -11.70
CA VAL A 148 -19.92 -7.13 -11.58
C VAL A 148 -20.49 -7.74 -12.86
N SER A 149 -21.57 -7.18 -13.40
CA SER A 149 -22.20 -7.66 -14.65
C SER A 149 -21.23 -7.59 -15.83
N PHE A 150 -20.44 -6.52 -15.93
CA PHE A 150 -19.41 -6.37 -16.94
C PHE A 150 -18.35 -7.48 -16.80
N LEU A 151 -17.76 -7.66 -15.63
CA LEU A 151 -16.71 -8.65 -15.40
C LEU A 151 -17.17 -10.08 -15.66
N LEU A 152 -18.38 -10.45 -15.23
CA LEU A 152 -18.97 -11.75 -15.52
C LEU A 152 -19.18 -11.97 -17.02
N ASN A 153 -19.58 -10.93 -17.75
CA ASN A 153 -19.72 -11.01 -19.19
C ASN A 153 -18.36 -11.17 -19.90
N GLU A 154 -17.31 -10.48 -19.43
CA GLU A 154 -15.96 -10.64 -19.97
C GLU A 154 -15.39 -12.05 -19.71
N LEU A 155 -15.64 -12.62 -18.53
CA LEU A 155 -15.34 -14.02 -18.20
C LEU A 155 -16.07 -14.98 -19.14
N LYS A 156 -17.38 -14.80 -19.30
CA LYS A 156 -18.22 -15.62 -20.20
C LYS A 156 -17.75 -15.57 -21.66
N LEU A 157 -17.24 -14.41 -22.10
CA LEU A 157 -16.73 -14.20 -23.45
C LEU A 157 -15.25 -14.60 -23.60
N GLY A 158 -14.59 -15.06 -22.52
CA GLY A 158 -13.20 -15.50 -22.54
C GLY A 158 -12.18 -14.39 -22.71
N ARG A 159 -12.54 -13.13 -22.45
CA ARG A 159 -11.61 -11.98 -22.49
C ARG A 159 -10.88 -11.77 -21.18
N ILE A 160 -11.49 -12.19 -20.07
CA ILE A 160 -10.81 -12.38 -18.80
C ILE A 160 -10.59 -13.89 -18.62
N PRO A 161 -9.39 -14.33 -18.23
CA PRO A 161 -9.11 -15.75 -18.00
C PRO A 161 -9.95 -16.31 -16.84
N PRO A 162 -10.25 -17.62 -16.82
CA PRO A 162 -11.10 -18.23 -15.80
C PRO A 162 -10.49 -18.15 -14.38
N GLU A 163 -9.17 -18.10 -14.26
CA GLU A 163 -8.45 -17.82 -13.02
C GLU A 163 -8.51 -16.35 -12.56
N PHE A 164 -9.12 -15.48 -13.36
CA PHE A 164 -9.24 -14.03 -13.17
C PHE A 164 -7.88 -13.29 -13.19
N LEU A 165 -7.93 -11.97 -12.99
CA LEU A 165 -6.75 -11.10 -12.98
C LEU A 165 -6.65 -10.37 -11.64
N PRO A 166 -5.44 -9.96 -11.21
CA PRO A 166 -5.29 -9.14 -10.03
C PRO A 166 -6.06 -7.82 -10.16
N LEU A 167 -6.84 -7.46 -9.14
CA LEU A 167 -7.60 -6.21 -9.13
C LEU A 167 -6.88 -5.10 -8.37
N GLN A 168 -7.03 -3.88 -8.87
CA GLN A 168 -6.77 -2.64 -8.15
C GLN A 168 -8.09 -1.98 -7.80
N SER A 169 -8.24 -1.50 -6.56
CA SER A 169 -9.39 -0.75 -6.11
C SER A 169 -8.95 0.49 -5.32
N GLY A 170 -9.51 1.65 -5.68
CA GLY A 170 -9.14 2.93 -5.07
C GLY A 170 -9.86 3.21 -3.75
N VAL A 171 -9.67 4.40 -3.19
CA VAL A 171 -10.35 4.81 -1.94
C VAL A 171 -11.80 5.26 -2.14
N GLY A 172 -12.67 5.03 -1.15
CA GLY A 172 -14.01 5.63 -1.06
C GLY A 172 -15.20 4.69 -1.25
N ASN A 173 -16.40 5.23 -1.04
CA ASN A 173 -17.66 4.47 -0.89
C ASN A 173 -18.01 3.59 -2.08
N ILE A 174 -17.81 4.12 -3.29
CA ILE A 174 -18.09 3.38 -4.53
C ILE A 174 -17.19 2.14 -4.59
N ASN A 175 -15.89 2.30 -4.34
CA ASN A 175 -14.91 1.24 -4.42
C ASN A 175 -15.13 0.17 -3.35
N ASN A 176 -15.45 0.57 -2.11
CA ASN A 176 -15.84 -0.37 -1.06
C ASN A 176 -17.09 -1.18 -1.43
N THR A 177 -18.08 -0.54 -2.07
CA THR A 177 -19.32 -1.19 -2.49
C THR A 177 -19.07 -2.17 -3.65
N VAL A 178 -18.23 -1.80 -4.62
CA VAL A 178 -17.78 -2.67 -5.71
C VAL A 178 -17.10 -3.92 -5.16
N MET A 179 -16.12 -3.75 -4.25
CA MET A 179 -15.43 -4.88 -3.63
C MET A 179 -16.37 -5.80 -2.86
N LYS A 180 -17.29 -5.22 -2.07
CA LYS A 180 -18.31 -6.00 -1.36
C LYS A 180 -19.18 -6.81 -2.32
N ARG A 181 -19.68 -6.21 -3.41
CA ARG A 181 -20.52 -6.89 -4.40
C ARG A 181 -19.77 -7.98 -5.18
N LEU A 182 -18.50 -7.75 -5.53
CA LEU A 182 -17.64 -8.81 -6.08
C LEU A 182 -17.49 -9.97 -5.10
N GLY A 183 -17.38 -9.64 -3.81
CA GLY A 183 -17.28 -10.58 -2.72
C GLY A 183 -18.48 -11.51 -2.58
N GLU A 184 -19.67 -10.92 -2.61
CA GLU A 184 -20.96 -11.59 -2.45
C GLU A 184 -21.35 -12.45 -3.66
N ASN A 185 -20.82 -12.16 -4.85
CA ASN A 185 -21.21 -12.86 -6.07
C ASN A 185 -20.45 -14.20 -6.23
N PRO A 186 -21.13 -15.37 -6.20
CA PRO A 186 -20.48 -16.68 -6.26
C PRO A 186 -19.86 -17.00 -7.63
N ASP A 187 -20.32 -16.34 -8.70
CA ASP A 187 -19.83 -16.56 -10.07
C ASP A 187 -18.50 -15.84 -10.34
N ILE A 188 -18.11 -14.90 -9.47
CA ILE A 188 -16.77 -14.32 -9.47
C ILE A 188 -15.83 -15.35 -8.80
N PRO A 189 -14.78 -15.84 -9.47
CA PRO A 189 -13.81 -16.74 -8.83
C PRO A 189 -13.02 -16.01 -7.73
N PRO A 190 -12.40 -16.73 -6.77
CA PRO A 190 -11.41 -16.13 -5.89
C PRO A 190 -10.29 -15.44 -6.66
N PHE A 191 -9.80 -14.30 -6.16
CA PHE A 191 -8.85 -13.47 -6.92
C PHE A 191 -7.77 -12.82 -6.06
N MET A 192 -6.73 -12.32 -6.72
CA MET A 192 -5.65 -11.56 -6.09
C MET A 192 -5.90 -10.05 -6.22
N MET A 193 -5.26 -9.25 -5.37
CA MET A 193 -5.27 -7.79 -5.52
C MET A 193 -3.87 -7.23 -5.62
N TYR A 194 -3.63 -6.38 -6.62
CA TYR A 194 -2.42 -5.58 -6.74
C TYR A 194 -2.84 -4.12 -6.77
N SER A 195 -2.86 -3.48 -5.60
CA SER A 195 -3.46 -2.17 -5.37
C SER A 195 -2.49 -1.18 -4.74
N GLU A 196 -2.87 0.09 -4.66
CA GLU A 196 -2.16 1.09 -3.85
C GLU A 196 -2.47 0.90 -2.37
N VAL A 197 -3.73 0.63 -2.03
CA VAL A 197 -4.21 0.54 -0.65
C VAL A 197 -5.01 -0.74 -0.43
N LEU A 198 -4.91 -1.29 0.78
CA LEU A 198 -5.81 -2.32 1.30
C LEU A 198 -6.89 -1.63 2.15
N GLN A 199 -8.16 -1.82 1.80
CA GLN A 199 -9.29 -1.18 2.46
C GLN A 199 -10.07 -2.15 3.36
N GLU A 200 -10.99 -1.59 4.14
CA GLU A 200 -11.85 -2.32 5.07
C GLU A 200 -12.59 -3.51 4.42
N SER A 201 -13.18 -3.29 3.23
CA SER A 201 -13.85 -4.35 2.47
C SER A 201 -12.91 -5.49 2.08
N VAL A 202 -11.68 -5.17 1.68
CA VAL A 202 -10.67 -6.15 1.26
C VAL A 202 -10.20 -7.01 2.43
N ALA A 203 -10.03 -6.43 3.62
CA ALA A 203 -9.69 -7.18 4.83
C ALA A 203 -10.73 -8.28 5.13
N GLN A 204 -12.02 -7.96 4.95
CA GLN A 204 -13.11 -8.94 5.13
C GLN A 204 -13.09 -10.02 4.03
N LEU A 205 -12.78 -9.66 2.79
CA LEU A 205 -12.70 -10.63 1.68
C LEU A 205 -11.50 -11.58 1.77
N LEU A 206 -10.42 -11.18 2.44
CA LEU A 206 -9.31 -12.06 2.78
C LEU A 206 -9.77 -13.18 3.73
N GLU A 207 -10.61 -12.85 4.71
CA GLU A 207 -11.12 -13.83 5.69
C GLU A 207 -12.06 -14.86 5.06
N THR A 208 -12.84 -14.45 4.05
CA THR A 208 -13.72 -15.36 3.31
C THR A 208 -13.02 -16.08 2.16
N GLU A 209 -11.70 -15.89 2.03
CA GLU A 209 -10.85 -16.44 0.95
C GLU A 209 -11.35 -16.09 -0.45
N LYS A 210 -12.14 -15.02 -0.56
CA LYS A 210 -12.60 -14.48 -1.84
C LYS A 210 -11.51 -13.62 -2.48
N VAL A 211 -10.78 -12.88 -1.66
CA VAL A 211 -9.46 -12.37 -2.00
C VAL A 211 -8.43 -13.33 -1.42
N LEU A 212 -7.57 -13.89 -2.26
CA LEU A 212 -6.55 -14.87 -1.87
C LEU A 212 -5.27 -14.21 -1.34
N GLY A 213 -5.04 -12.96 -1.75
CA GLY A 213 -3.86 -12.20 -1.35
C GLY A 213 -3.87 -10.79 -1.92
N VAL A 214 -3.18 -9.88 -1.24
CA VAL A 214 -3.14 -8.45 -1.54
C VAL A 214 -1.70 -7.95 -1.51
N SER A 215 -1.30 -7.29 -2.59
CA SER A 215 -0.16 -6.38 -2.61
C SER A 215 -0.67 -4.95 -2.52
N ALA A 216 -0.15 -4.16 -1.59
CA ALA A 216 -0.50 -2.75 -1.37
C ALA A 216 0.74 -1.93 -0.97
N SER A 217 0.59 -0.61 -0.84
CA SER A 217 1.57 0.28 -0.22
C SER A 217 1.17 0.65 1.22
N SER A 218 -0.12 0.62 1.54
CA SER A 218 -0.61 0.89 2.89
C SER A 218 -1.90 0.15 3.24
N LEU A 219 -2.15 0.03 4.55
CA LEU A 219 -3.42 -0.40 5.11
C LEU A 219 -4.26 0.85 5.44
N THR A 220 -5.39 1.01 4.76
CA THR A 220 -6.36 2.10 4.99
C THR A 220 -7.63 1.49 5.60
N ILE A 221 -7.49 1.09 6.87
CA ILE A 221 -8.49 0.30 7.61
C ILE A 221 -8.72 0.89 9.00
N SER A 222 -9.80 0.48 9.65
CA SER A 222 -10.07 0.91 11.01
C SER A 222 -9.06 0.33 12.03
N PRO A 223 -8.83 1.00 13.17
CA PRO A 223 -8.05 0.46 14.29
C PRO A 223 -8.50 -0.94 14.73
N ALA A 224 -9.80 -1.24 14.67
CA ALA A 224 -10.34 -2.54 15.01
C ALA A 224 -9.88 -3.63 14.02
N THR A 225 -9.90 -3.33 12.73
CA THR A 225 -9.49 -4.24 11.67
C THR A 225 -7.97 -4.40 11.63
N LEU A 226 -7.22 -3.33 11.86
CA LEU A 226 -5.76 -3.40 12.02
C LEU A 226 -5.38 -4.29 13.21
N LYS A 227 -6.03 -4.10 14.37
CA LYS A 227 -5.83 -4.95 15.53
C LYS A 227 -6.14 -6.42 15.21
N LYS A 228 -7.22 -6.69 14.50
CA LYS A 228 -7.58 -8.06 14.07
C LYS A 228 -6.51 -8.67 13.18
N ILE A 229 -5.93 -7.91 12.25
CA ILE A 229 -4.81 -8.38 11.43
C ILE A 229 -3.60 -8.72 12.32
N TYR A 230 -3.25 -7.85 13.27
CA TYR A 230 -2.13 -8.07 14.19
C TYR A 230 -2.34 -9.29 15.09
N ASP A 231 -3.54 -9.48 15.62
CA ASP A 231 -3.89 -10.63 16.46
C ASP A 231 -3.85 -11.96 15.68
N ASN A 232 -3.93 -11.92 14.34
CA ASN A 232 -4.00 -13.10 13.46
C ASN A 232 -2.89 -13.10 12.39
N MET A 233 -1.70 -12.60 12.74
CA MET A 233 -0.62 -12.37 11.78
C MET A 233 -0.18 -13.63 11.01
N ASP A 234 -0.28 -14.83 11.60
CA ASP A 234 0.07 -16.08 10.90
C ASP A 234 -0.81 -16.32 9.66
N PHE A 235 -2.08 -15.91 9.73
CA PHE A 235 -3.01 -15.96 8.60
C PHE A 235 -2.71 -14.86 7.57
N PHE A 236 -2.52 -13.62 8.04
CA PHE A 236 -2.42 -12.45 7.18
C PHE A 236 -1.03 -12.22 6.57
N SER A 237 0.06 -12.60 7.23
CA SER A 237 1.44 -12.41 6.75
C SER A 237 1.77 -13.18 5.46
N SER A 238 1.06 -14.29 5.23
CA SER A 238 1.14 -15.07 4.00
C SER A 238 0.23 -14.53 2.87
N ARG A 239 -0.63 -13.55 3.18
CA ARG A 239 -1.65 -13.02 2.25
C ARG A 239 -1.54 -11.52 1.99
N ILE A 240 -0.74 -10.78 2.75
CA ILE A 240 -0.55 -9.33 2.59
C ILE A 240 0.92 -9.04 2.35
N VAL A 241 1.19 -8.22 1.32
CA VAL A 241 2.51 -7.64 1.04
C VAL A 241 2.39 -6.12 0.92
N LEU A 242 3.12 -5.39 1.76
CA LEU A 242 3.23 -3.94 1.74
C LEU A 242 4.55 -3.52 1.06
N ARG A 243 4.46 -2.74 0.00
CA ARG A 243 5.57 -2.35 -0.87
C ARG A 243 5.71 -0.84 -0.93
N PRO A 244 6.88 -0.31 -1.31
CA PRO A 244 7.00 1.10 -1.64
C PRO A 244 6.02 1.47 -2.76
N GLN A 245 5.49 2.69 -2.75
CA GLN A 245 4.49 3.11 -3.75
C GLN A 245 5.04 3.12 -5.19
N GLU A 246 6.37 3.28 -5.35
CA GLU A 246 7.06 3.10 -6.63
C GLU A 246 6.89 1.69 -7.22
N ILE A 247 6.68 0.69 -6.35
CA ILE A 247 6.51 -0.72 -6.71
C ILE A 247 5.02 -1.05 -6.87
N SER A 248 4.18 -0.77 -5.86
CA SER A 248 2.74 -1.08 -5.94
C SER A 248 2.02 -0.38 -7.09
N ASN A 249 2.57 0.74 -7.59
CA ASN A 249 2.02 1.50 -8.69
C ASN A 249 2.93 1.46 -9.94
N ASN A 250 3.86 0.48 -10.01
CA ASN A 250 4.84 0.41 -11.08
C ASN A 250 4.20 -0.01 -12.42
N PRO A 251 4.32 0.79 -13.50
CA PRO A 251 3.71 0.44 -14.79
C PRO A 251 4.24 -0.87 -15.40
N GLU A 252 5.50 -1.22 -15.17
CA GLU A 252 6.09 -2.49 -15.64
C GLU A 252 5.40 -3.69 -14.99
N ILE A 253 5.18 -3.61 -13.68
CA ILE A 253 4.59 -4.70 -12.90
C ILE A 253 3.10 -4.80 -13.16
N ILE A 254 2.38 -3.67 -13.13
CA ILE A 254 0.93 -3.62 -13.41
C ILE A 254 0.65 -4.29 -14.76
N ARG A 255 1.36 -3.89 -15.81
CA ARG A 255 1.17 -4.47 -17.15
C ARG A 255 1.58 -5.95 -17.23
N ARG A 256 2.54 -6.39 -16.42
CA ARG A 256 2.98 -7.79 -16.40
C ARG A 256 1.95 -8.71 -15.76
N LEU A 257 1.29 -8.25 -14.70
CA LEU A 257 0.34 -9.06 -13.93
C LEU A 257 -1.04 -9.17 -14.59
N GLY A 258 -1.32 -8.33 -15.60
CA GLY A 258 -2.57 -8.34 -16.36
C GLY A 258 -3.31 -7.02 -16.24
#